data_AF-A0A838KT31-F1
#
_entry.id   AF-A0A838KT31-F1
#
_cell.length_a   1.000
_cell.length_b   1.000
_cell.length_c   1.000
_cell.angle_alpha   90.00
_cell.angle_beta   90.00
_cell.angle_gamma   90.00
#
_symmetry.space_group_name_H-M   'P 1'
#
loop_
_entity.id
_entity.type
_entity.pdbx_description
1 polymer ?
#
loop_
_entity_poly.entity_id
_entity_poly.type
_entity_poly.pdbx_seq_one_letter_code
_entity_poly.pdbx_strand_id
1 'polypeptide(L)'
;LVLVQVARLPHGERRREPRALWLWWVGPEGIAPELELLWRLNVRRFDLEHTFRFLKQAFGWTSPRVRHPEQADRWTWLVVAAFTQLRLARAHVADLRLPWERRYNPGRLTPIRVHRVVSALLAHLGTPAKPPKPCGRSPGRPKGRRSGRAKRYPALKKAA
;
A
#
# COMPACT_ATOMS: atom_id res chain seq x y z
N LEU A 1 13.63 24.26 12.48
CA LEU A 1 12.42 23.80 13.19
C LEU A 1 11.41 24.93 13.19
N VAL A 2 10.14 24.64 12.91
CA VAL A 2 9.05 25.62 12.85
C VAL A 2 8.05 25.28 13.96
N LEU A 3 7.76 26.25 14.82
CA LEU A 3 6.71 26.12 15.83
C LEU A 3 5.37 26.53 15.23
N VAL A 4 4.40 25.63 15.27
CA VAL A 4 3.04 25.88 14.80
C VAL A 4 2.10 25.89 16.00
N GLN A 5 1.53 27.05 16.29
CA GLN A 5 0.51 27.20 17.32
C GLN A 5 -0.87 26.96 16.71
N VAL A 6 -1.58 25.96 17.23
CA VAL A 6 -2.94 25.65 16.76
C VAL A 6 -3.91 26.50 17.57
N ALA A 7 -4.59 27.44 16.92
CA ALA A 7 -5.58 28.27 17.61
C ALA A 7 -6.90 27.52 17.89
N ARG A 8 -7.33 26.66 16.96
CA ARG A 8 -8.62 25.96 17.04
C ARG A 8 -8.62 24.67 16.22
N LEU A 9 -9.24 23.61 16.75
CA LEU A 9 -9.46 22.35 16.03
C LEU A 9 -10.81 22.35 15.27
N PRO A 10 -10.90 21.66 14.11
CA PRO A 10 -12.16 21.48 13.39
C PRO A 10 -13.17 20.70 14.27
N HIS A 11 -14.46 21.04 14.16
CA HIS A 11 -15.59 20.41 14.88
C HIS A 11 -15.75 20.71 16.37
N GLY A 12 -15.02 21.70 16.91
CA GLY A 12 -15.25 22.13 18.30
C GLY A 12 -15.04 20.98 19.29
N GLU A 13 -14.08 20.11 19.01
CA GLU A 13 -13.62 19.06 19.93
C GLU A 13 -13.05 19.72 21.21
N ARG A 14 -13.95 20.19 22.08
CA ARG A 14 -13.66 20.80 23.40
C ARG A 14 -12.90 19.87 24.33
N ARG A 15 -12.72 18.60 23.95
CA ARG A 15 -12.05 17.56 24.73
C ARG A 15 -10.53 17.56 24.57
N ARG A 16 -9.96 18.30 23.62
CA ARG A 16 -8.51 18.38 23.41
C ARG A 16 -8.05 19.82 23.34
N GLU A 17 -7.23 20.22 24.31
CA GLU A 17 -6.53 21.50 24.25
C GLU A 17 -5.64 21.55 23.00
N PRO A 18 -5.67 22.64 22.23
CA PRO A 18 -4.79 22.82 21.09
C PRO A 18 -3.33 22.76 21.55
N ARG A 19 -2.57 21.79 21.03
CA ARG A 19 -1.14 21.66 21.33
C ARG A 19 -0.31 22.36 20.27
N ALA A 20 0.80 22.95 20.71
CA ALA A 20 1.82 23.41 19.80
C ALA A 20 2.46 22.22 19.08
N LEU A 21 2.70 22.37 17.78
CA LEU A 21 3.34 21.36 16.93
C LEU A 21 4.71 21.87 16.50
N TRP A 22 5.73 21.06 16.73
CA TRP A 22 7.06 21.31 16.18
C TRP A 22 7.19 20.56 14.85
N LEU A 23 7.34 21.31 13.77
CA LEU A 23 7.49 20.75 12.43
C LEU A 23 8.92 20.99 11.92
N TRP A 24 9.50 19.96 11.33
CA TRP A 24 10.79 20.07 10.67
C TRP A 24 10.58 20.39 9.19
N TRP A 25 11.35 21.34 8.67
CA TRP A 25 11.31 21.77 7.28
C TRP A 25 12.74 21.98 6.80
N VAL A 26 12.99 21.58 5.55
CA VAL A 26 14.22 21.84 4.82
C VAL A 26 13.82 22.42 3.48
N GLY A 27 14.44 23.55 3.14
CA GLY A 27 14.30 24.21 1.86
C GLY A 27 15.53 25.06 1.57
N PRO A 28 15.51 25.80 0.45
CA PRO A 28 16.62 26.64 0.05
C PRO A 28 16.97 27.69 1.12
N GLU A 29 18.25 28.04 1.18
CA GLU A 29 18.74 29.08 2.09
C GLU A 29 18.03 30.42 1.85
N GLY A 30 17.73 31.14 2.93
CA GLY A 30 17.04 32.44 2.87
C GLY A 30 15.52 32.36 2.60
N ILE A 31 14.96 31.17 2.36
CA ILE A 31 13.52 30.99 2.15
C ILE A 31 12.84 30.55 3.45
N ALA A 32 11.78 31.25 3.85
CA ALA A 32 10.91 30.81 4.93
C ALA A 32 9.84 29.83 4.41
N PRO A 33 9.48 28.78 5.17
CA PRO A 33 8.41 27.87 4.77
C PRO A 33 7.05 28.57 4.77
N GLU A 34 6.25 28.31 3.73
CA GLU A 34 4.83 28.66 3.75
C GLU A 34 4.10 27.78 4.79
N LEU A 35 3.59 28.40 5.85
CA LEU A 35 2.96 27.69 6.97
C LEU A 35 1.77 26.84 6.52
N GLU A 36 0.97 27.33 5.55
CA GLU A 36 -0.19 26.59 5.04
C GLU A 36 0.23 25.32 4.31
N LEU A 37 1.28 25.39 3.48
CA LEU A 37 1.86 24.22 2.84
C LEU A 37 2.41 23.23 3.87
N LEU A 38 3.18 23.70 4.84
CA LEU A 38 3.77 22.89 5.90
C LEU A 38 2.68 22.13 6.69
N TRP A 39 1.60 22.83 7.06
CA TRP A 39 0.45 22.24 7.73
C TRP A 39 -0.24 21.18 6.87
N ARG A 40 -0.55 21.48 5.61
CA ARG A 40 -1.18 20.54 4.67
C ARG A 40 -0.33 19.27 4.50
N LEU A 41 0.99 19.42 4.33
CA LEU A 41 1.92 18.29 4.22
C LEU A 41 1.95 17.45 5.49
N ASN A 42 1.99 18.08 6.66
CA ASN A 42 1.98 17.37 7.94
C ASN A 42 0.70 16.54 8.13
N VAL A 43 -0.47 17.10 7.76
CA VAL A 43 -1.74 16.36 7.79
C VAL A 43 -1.72 15.18 6.81
N ARG A 44 -1.17 15.39 5.60
CA ARG A 44 -1.04 14.34 4.58
C ARG A 44 -0.12 13.19 4.98
N ARG A 45 0.78 13.37 5.94
CA ARG A 45 1.64 12.28 6.46
C ARG A 45 0.82 11.07 6.94
N PHE A 46 -0.37 11.30 7.48
CA PHE A 46 -1.24 10.22 7.95
C PHE A 46 -1.83 9.38 6.81
N ASP A 47 -1.84 9.89 5.57
CA ASP A 47 -2.26 9.13 4.39
C ASP A 47 -1.31 7.94 4.12
N LEU A 48 -0.04 8.03 4.53
CA LEU A 48 0.93 6.92 4.42
C LEU A 48 0.55 5.73 5.31
N GLU A 49 0.13 5.99 6.55
CA GLU A 49 -0.30 4.94 7.48
C GLU A 49 -1.51 4.18 6.94
N HIS A 50 -2.48 4.90 6.38
CA HIS A 50 -3.63 4.28 5.72
C HIS A 50 -3.23 3.49 4.49
N THR A 51 -2.27 3.98 3.71
CA THR A 51 -1.75 3.27 2.55
C THR A 51 -1.08 1.97 2.99
N PHE A 52 -0.18 2.00 3.97
CA PHE A 52 0.46 0.79 4.50
C PHE A 52 -0.53 -0.19 5.10
N ARG A 53 -1.53 0.29 5.84
CA ARG A 53 -2.62 -0.57 6.35
C ARG A 53 -3.34 -1.26 5.19
N PHE A 54 -3.72 -0.51 4.16
CA PHE A 54 -4.40 -1.04 2.98
C PHE A 54 -3.54 -2.09 2.25
N LEU A 55 -2.25 -1.82 2.03
CA LEU A 55 -1.35 -2.78 1.37
C LEU A 55 -1.16 -4.06 2.19
N LYS A 56 -1.04 -3.94 3.52
CA LYS A 56 -0.94 -5.12 4.41
C LYS A 56 -2.21 -5.96 4.38
N GLN A 57 -3.38 -5.33 4.43
CA GLN A 57 -4.67 -6.02 4.59
C GLN A 57 -5.25 -6.51 3.25
N ALA A 58 -5.33 -5.64 2.24
CA ALA A 58 -5.98 -5.96 0.97
C ALA A 58 -5.02 -6.64 -0.03
N PHE A 59 -3.75 -6.25 -0.03
CA PHE A 59 -2.73 -6.80 -0.95
C PHE A 59 -1.86 -7.88 -0.30
N GLY A 60 -2.12 -8.22 0.96
CA GLY A 60 -1.37 -9.27 1.66
C GLY A 60 0.13 -9.00 1.74
N TRP A 61 0.55 -7.74 1.85
CA TRP A 61 1.97 -7.38 1.81
C TRP A 61 2.81 -8.17 2.83
N THR A 62 2.25 -8.45 4.00
CA THR A 62 2.91 -9.24 5.06
C THR A 62 2.49 -10.71 5.10
N SER A 63 1.66 -11.17 4.15
CA SER A 63 1.14 -12.55 4.12
C SER A 63 2.13 -13.62 3.62
N PRO A 64 3.06 -13.37 2.68
CA PRO A 64 3.85 -14.46 2.11
C PRO A 64 4.92 -14.96 3.08
N ARG A 65 5.04 -16.28 3.19
CA ARG A 65 6.06 -16.97 3.99
C ARG A 65 7.24 -17.34 3.09
N VAL A 66 8.03 -16.34 2.72
CA VAL A 66 9.22 -16.51 1.87
C VAL A 66 10.42 -16.98 2.69
N ARG A 67 11.38 -17.64 2.03
CA ARG A 67 12.57 -18.20 2.69
C ARG A 67 13.78 -17.27 2.64
N HIS A 68 13.85 -16.42 1.62
CA HIS A 68 14.99 -15.56 1.34
C HIS A 68 14.57 -14.08 1.32
N PRO A 69 15.42 -13.15 1.79
CA PRO A 69 15.09 -11.73 1.82
C PRO A 69 14.78 -11.18 0.42
N GLU A 70 15.50 -11.62 -0.61
CA GLU A 70 15.29 -11.17 -1.99
C GLU A 70 13.92 -11.60 -2.54
N GLN A 71 13.29 -12.62 -1.95
CA GLN A 71 11.91 -12.98 -2.28
C GLN A 71 10.90 -12.02 -1.64
N ALA A 72 11.18 -11.52 -0.42
CA ALA A 72 10.36 -10.51 0.23
C ALA A 72 10.45 -9.17 -0.52
N ASP A 73 11.63 -8.82 -1.03
CA ASP A 73 11.83 -7.61 -1.83
C ASP A 73 11.03 -7.69 -3.15
N ARG A 74 11.14 -8.81 -3.88
CA ARG A 74 10.35 -9.04 -5.09
C ARG A 74 8.85 -8.98 -4.81
N TRP A 75 8.40 -9.55 -3.68
CA TRP A 75 6.99 -9.45 -3.29
C TRP A 75 6.56 -8.00 -3.03
N THR A 76 7.39 -7.22 -2.36
CA THR A 76 7.12 -5.79 -2.14
C THR A 76 6.97 -5.04 -3.46
N TRP A 77 7.84 -5.31 -4.44
CA TRP A 77 7.73 -4.72 -5.78
C TRP A 77 6.44 -5.13 -6.50
N LEU A 78 5.99 -6.39 -6.37
CA LEU A 78 4.71 -6.82 -6.92
C LEU A 78 3.53 -6.09 -6.29
N VAL A 79 3.53 -5.91 -4.97
CA VAL A 79 2.51 -5.14 -4.24
C VAL A 79 2.49 -3.67 -4.71
N VAL A 80 3.67 -3.05 -4.85
CA VAL A 80 3.77 -1.66 -5.34
C VAL A 80 3.27 -1.53 -6.77
N ALA A 81 3.63 -2.46 -7.66
CA ALA A 81 3.17 -2.48 -9.04
C ALA A 81 1.64 -2.62 -9.12
N ALA A 82 1.07 -3.58 -8.37
CA ALA A 82 -0.38 -3.80 -8.32
C ALA A 82 -1.12 -2.59 -7.72
N PHE A 83 -0.57 -1.95 -6.69
CA PHE A 83 -1.14 -0.71 -6.14
C PHE A 83 -1.08 0.44 -7.15
N THR A 84 -0.01 0.54 -7.94
CA THR A 84 0.12 1.54 -9.00
C THR A 84 -0.93 1.31 -10.09
N GLN A 85 -1.13 0.06 -10.52
CA GLN A 85 -2.20 -0.31 -11.45
C GLN A 85 -3.59 0.07 -10.90
N LEU A 86 -3.82 -0.17 -9.61
CA LEU A 86 -5.07 0.21 -8.95
C LEU A 86 -5.28 1.74 -8.95
N ARG A 87 -4.20 2.52 -8.75
CA ARG A 87 -4.25 3.98 -8.79
C ARG A 87 -4.59 4.50 -10.18
N LEU A 88 -4.08 3.86 -11.23
CA LEU A 88 -4.40 4.19 -12.63
C LEU A 88 -5.84 3.80 -12.98
N ALA A 89 -6.29 2.62 -12.57
CA ALA A 89 -7.65 2.13 -12.80
C ALA A 89 -8.73 3.03 -12.19
N ARG A 90 -8.40 3.83 -11.16
CA ARG A 90 -9.33 4.73 -10.46
C ARG A 90 -10.13 5.65 -11.39
N ALA A 91 -9.54 6.10 -12.50
CA ALA A 91 -10.20 6.99 -13.45
C ALA A 91 -11.11 6.23 -14.44
N HIS A 92 -11.01 4.90 -14.50
CA HIS A 92 -11.62 4.07 -15.53
C HIS A 92 -12.67 3.10 -15.00
N VAL A 93 -12.94 3.11 -13.69
CA VAL A 93 -13.93 2.22 -13.07
C VAL A 93 -15.11 2.99 -12.52
N ALA A 94 -16.31 2.42 -12.69
CA ALA A 94 -17.52 2.87 -12.00
C ALA A 94 -17.56 2.32 -10.57
N ASP A 95 -18.12 3.10 -9.64
CA ASP A 95 -18.27 2.68 -8.24
C ASP A 95 -19.35 1.61 -8.09
N LEU A 96 -18.98 0.42 -7.64
CA LEU A 96 -19.94 -0.59 -7.19
C LEU A 96 -20.24 -0.37 -5.70
N ARG A 97 -21.11 0.61 -5.46
CA ARG A 97 -21.47 1.11 -4.13
C ARG A 97 -22.63 0.32 -3.52
N LEU A 98 -22.49 -0.07 -2.25
CA LEU A 98 -23.60 -0.60 -1.45
C LEU A 98 -24.61 0.51 -1.10
N PRO A 99 -25.88 0.20 -0.81
CA PRO A 99 -26.92 1.22 -0.63
C PRO A 99 -26.60 2.30 0.43
N TRP A 100 -25.99 1.92 1.55
CA TRP A 100 -25.65 2.80 2.68
C TRP A 100 -24.30 3.51 2.55
N GLU A 101 -23.54 3.21 1.50
CA GLU A 101 -22.18 3.69 1.35
C GLU A 101 -22.12 5.12 0.80
N ARG A 102 -21.14 5.94 1.21
CA ARG A 102 -21.01 7.32 0.70
C ARG A 102 -20.76 7.34 -0.82
N ARG A 103 -21.39 8.27 -1.54
CA ARG A 103 -21.12 8.54 -2.96
C ARG A 103 -19.82 9.31 -3.15
N TYR A 104 -19.06 8.93 -4.16
CA TYR A 104 -17.85 9.64 -4.60
C TYR A 104 -18.02 10.12 -6.03
N ASN A 105 -17.39 11.26 -6.34
CA ASN A 105 -17.29 11.71 -7.73
C ASN A 105 -16.39 10.74 -8.52
N PRO A 106 -16.60 10.59 -9.84
CA PRO A 106 -15.69 9.84 -10.71
C PRO A 106 -14.23 10.27 -10.51
N GLY A 107 -13.30 9.30 -10.54
CA GLY A 107 -11.88 9.56 -10.27
C GLY A 107 -11.54 9.91 -8.81
N ARG A 108 -12.51 9.99 -7.89
CA ARG A 108 -12.30 10.24 -6.45
C ARG A 108 -12.49 8.99 -5.59
N LEU A 109 -12.68 7.81 -6.17
CA LEU A 109 -12.84 6.56 -5.44
C LEU A 109 -11.66 6.23 -4.52
N THR A 110 -11.91 5.64 -3.36
CA THR A 110 -10.83 5.19 -2.47
C THR A 110 -10.20 3.90 -3.00
N PRO A 111 -8.94 3.58 -2.62
CA PRO A 111 -8.28 2.35 -3.10
C PRO A 111 -9.13 1.09 -2.90
N ILE A 112 -9.78 0.95 -1.75
CA ILE A 112 -10.67 -0.20 -1.47
C ILE A 112 -11.87 -0.28 -2.43
N ARG A 113 -12.40 0.86 -2.89
CA ARG A 113 -13.51 0.90 -3.86
C ARG A 113 -13.07 0.44 -5.22
N VAL A 114 -11.94 0.97 -5.68
CA VAL A 114 -11.35 0.54 -6.96
C VAL A 114 -11.04 -0.96 -6.91
N HIS A 115 -10.49 -1.45 -5.80
CA HIS A 115 -10.14 -2.87 -5.65
C HIS A 115 -11.34 -3.80 -5.79
N ARG A 116 -12.53 -3.39 -5.34
CA ARG A 116 -13.76 -4.19 -5.48
C ARG A 116 -14.22 -4.38 -6.94
N VAL A 117 -13.86 -3.46 -7.83
CA VAL A 117 -14.39 -3.42 -9.21
C VAL A 117 -13.33 -3.63 -10.28
N VAL A 118 -12.04 -3.50 -9.94
CA VAL A 118 -10.94 -3.55 -10.91
C VAL A 118 -10.89 -4.87 -11.67
N SER A 119 -11.35 -5.98 -11.09
CA SER A 119 -11.42 -7.28 -11.77
C SER A 119 -12.28 -7.25 -13.03
N ALA A 120 -13.38 -6.48 -13.05
CA ALA A 120 -14.21 -6.33 -14.24
C ALA A 120 -13.47 -5.59 -15.36
N LEU A 121 -12.71 -4.55 -15.00
CA LEU A 121 -11.85 -3.83 -15.94
C LEU A 121 -10.74 -4.75 -16.49
N LEU A 122 -10.10 -5.52 -15.63
CA LEU A 122 -9.03 -6.46 -16.04
C LEU A 122 -9.56 -7.55 -16.98
N ALA A 123 -10.78 -8.05 -16.76
CA ALA A 123 -11.41 -9.01 -17.66
C ALA A 123 -11.64 -8.41 -19.06
N HIS A 124 -12.00 -7.12 -19.14
CA HIS A 124 -12.21 -6.44 -20.42
C HIS A 124 -10.89 -6.12 -21.16
N LEU A 125 -9.84 -5.74 -20.42
CA LEU A 125 -8.51 -5.48 -20.99
C LEU A 125 -7.80 -6.75 -21.47
N GLY A 126 -8.20 -7.91 -20.95
CA GLY A 126 -7.53 -9.18 -21.19
C GLY A 126 -6.17 -9.25 -20.48
N THR A 127 -5.32 -10.17 -20.94
CA THR A 127 -3.96 -10.33 -20.40
C THR A 127 -2.92 -10.15 -21.50
N PRO A 128 -1.88 -9.31 -21.28
CA PRO A 128 -0.74 -9.26 -22.18
C PRO A 128 0.17 -10.48 -22.03
N ALA A 129 -0.11 -11.37 -21.06
CA ALA A 129 0.68 -12.56 -20.84
C ALA A 129 0.53 -13.54 -22.00
N LYS A 130 1.63 -14.22 -22.34
CA LYS A 130 1.59 -15.34 -23.27
C LYS A 130 0.62 -16.42 -22.74
N PRO A 131 -0.04 -17.17 -23.64
CA PRO A 131 -0.86 -18.31 -23.23
C PRO A 131 -0.09 -19.22 -22.27
N PRO A 132 -0.75 -19.78 -21.25
CA PRO A 132 -0.10 -20.70 -20.34
C PRO A 132 0.49 -21.87 -21.12
N LYS A 133 1.63 -22.39 -20.67
CA LYS A 133 2.17 -23.63 -21.23
C LYS A 133 1.10 -24.73 -21.10
N PRO A 134 0.85 -25.52 -22.16
CA PRO A 134 -0.12 -26.62 -22.09
C PRO A 134 0.15 -27.50 -20.88
N CYS A 135 -0.86 -27.69 -20.04
CA CYS A 135 -0.76 -28.60 -18.92
C CYS A 135 -0.72 -30.04 -19.48
N GLY A 136 0.39 -30.74 -19.25
CA GLY A 136 0.54 -32.16 -19.50
C GLY A 136 1.11 -32.86 -18.28
N ARG A 137 1.14 -34.20 -18.29
CA ARG A 137 1.98 -34.91 -17.32
C ARG A 137 3.42 -34.55 -17.64
N SER A 138 4.00 -33.67 -16.85
CA SER A 138 5.45 -33.49 -16.80
C SER A 138 6.09 -34.89 -16.69
N PRO A 139 7.28 -35.15 -17.25
CA PRO A 139 7.97 -36.45 -17.18
C PRO A 139 8.23 -36.99 -15.75
N GLY A 140 7.71 -36.31 -14.74
CA GLY A 140 7.94 -36.57 -13.35
C GLY A 140 9.37 -36.19 -12.98
N ARG A 141 9.70 -36.53 -11.76
CA ARG A 141 11.07 -36.46 -11.27
C ARG A 141 11.84 -37.64 -11.86
N PRO A 142 13.09 -37.46 -12.32
CA PRO A 142 13.94 -38.58 -12.71
C PRO A 142 13.98 -39.64 -11.60
N LYS A 143 13.80 -40.90 -11.98
CA LYS A 143 13.81 -42.03 -11.04
C LYS A 143 15.15 -42.03 -10.29
N GLY A 144 15.11 -42.12 -8.96
CA GLY A 144 16.31 -42.04 -8.09
C GLY A 144 16.69 -40.64 -7.59
N ARG A 145 16.11 -39.56 -8.11
CA ARG A 145 16.39 -38.21 -7.60
C ARG A 145 15.65 -37.97 -6.27
N ARG A 146 16.38 -37.90 -5.16
CA ARG A 146 15.86 -37.48 -3.84
C ARG A 146 16.14 -35.98 -3.63
N SER A 147 15.21 -35.20 -3.05
CA SER A 147 15.55 -33.85 -2.60
C SER A 147 15.97 -33.97 -1.16
N GLY A 148 17.13 -33.42 -0.83
CA GLY A 148 17.52 -33.27 0.56
C GLY A 148 16.51 -32.45 1.35
N ARG A 149 16.55 -32.59 2.67
CA ARG A 149 15.81 -31.70 3.57
C ARG A 149 16.27 -30.27 3.32
N ALA A 150 15.35 -29.31 3.35
CA ALA A 150 15.71 -27.90 3.24
C ALA A 150 16.75 -27.52 4.32
N LYS A 151 17.77 -26.75 3.94
CA LYS A 151 18.79 -26.25 4.88
C LYS A 151 18.12 -25.49 6.01
N ARG A 152 18.31 -25.95 7.24
CA ARG A 152 17.81 -25.30 8.46
C ARG A 152 18.93 -24.45 9.03
N TYR A 153 18.60 -23.22 9.42
CA TYR A 153 19.50 -22.32 10.13
C TYR A 153 19.14 -22.34 11.63
N PRO A 154 20.12 -22.26 12.54
CA PRO A 154 19.84 -22.19 13.97
C PRO A 154 19.03 -20.93 14.31
N ALA A 155 18.13 -21.02 15.28
CA ALA A 155 17.36 -19.88 15.74
C ALA A 155 18.27 -18.92 16.52
N LEU A 156 18.38 -17.68 16.08
CA LEU A 156 19.06 -16.62 16.81
C LEU A 156 18.18 -16.20 18.00
N LYS A 157 18.58 -16.56 19.23
CA LYS A 157 17.97 -16.02 20.45
C LYS A 157 18.71 -14.73 20.82
N LYS A 158 17.98 -13.62 21.02
CA LYS A 158 18.56 -12.45 21.69
C LYS A 158 18.84 -12.82 23.15
N ALA A 159 20.06 -12.53 23.64
CA ALA A 159 20.37 -12.61 25.06
C ALA A 159 19.50 -11.59 25.82
N ALA A 160 19.05 -11.99 27.02
CA ALA A 160 18.22 -11.19 27.91
C ALA A 160 19.00 -10.02 28.51
#